data_AF-A0A1F8SJA8-F1
#
_entry.id   AF-A0A1F8SJA8-F1
#
_cell.length_a   1.000
_cell.length_b   1.000
_cell.length_c   1.000
_cell.angle_alpha   90.00
_cell.angle_beta   90.00
_cell.angle_gamma   90.00
#
_symmetry.space_group_name_H-M   'P 1'
#
loop_
_entity.id
_entity.type
_entity.pdbx_description
1 polymer ?
#
loop_
_entity_poly.entity_id
_entity_poly.type
_entity_poly.pdbx_seq_one_letter_code
_entity_poly.pdbx_strand_id
1 'polypeptide(L)'
;MANLKLSGREIQTLESEKLPPMEVSRFQTALAELKSCATPDCRTPAEMALKMEGVGLTKANGNVFTISLLGILAGFFIGLGAMFCTLVTTDIQVGFGLSKLLGGIVFCLGLILVVLAGAELFTGNALMVASRASGKIKLSQLFQNWGIVYFTNLVGALLLVLVVFYSQFWALNAYKVGANALLIANAKVNLAFWPAFARGILCNALVCLAVWLCFGARTTVDKIFAILFPITAFVACGFEHSIANMYFIPMGIAMAGQAKVLEVAGVTTSQVVNLNIAGFIGNLVPVTLGNIVGGTFIGSIYWLIYLRKDRAAEAVAARHWLKGVLSKPRVQSEQAAYLDVETKSLVSVLARARDDTKFLAKMADNPHQALKAYNLTPEAKAALESGDIRWLESRVGTLDEPLRTWLTSRLNQEKW
;
A
#
# COMPACT_ATOMS: atom_id res chain seq x y z
N MET A 1 4.69 -51.26 -52.97
CA MET A 1 3.40 -51.98 -53.15
C MET A 1 2.67 -51.90 -51.82
N ALA A 2 1.49 -51.30 -51.62
CA ALA A 2 0.42 -50.82 -52.49
C ALA A 2 -0.23 -49.59 -51.81
N ASN A 3 -0.35 -48.46 -52.51
CA ASN A 3 -1.61 -47.88 -52.99
C ASN A 3 -2.72 -47.72 -51.93
N LEU A 4 -2.92 -46.49 -51.49
CA LEU A 4 -4.22 -45.82 -51.54
C LEU A 4 -4.02 -44.30 -51.58
N LYS A 5 -3.96 -43.79 -52.82
CA LYS A 5 -4.20 -42.38 -53.16
C LYS A 5 -5.64 -42.07 -52.78
N LEU A 6 -5.86 -41.26 -51.76
CA LEU A 6 -7.15 -40.60 -51.59
C LEU A 6 -7.23 -39.46 -52.61
N SER A 7 -8.27 -39.53 -53.42
CA SER A 7 -8.62 -38.60 -54.49
C SER A 7 -8.98 -37.24 -53.90
N GLY A 8 -8.52 -36.14 -54.51
CA GLY A 8 -8.84 -34.75 -54.14
C GLY A 8 -10.32 -34.35 -54.20
N ARG A 9 -11.24 -35.32 -54.32
CA ARG A 9 -12.69 -35.14 -54.21
C ARG A 9 -13.25 -35.47 -52.81
N GLU A 10 -12.51 -36.14 -51.94
CA GLU A 10 -12.95 -36.44 -50.56
C GLU A 10 -12.55 -35.37 -49.53
N ILE A 11 -11.70 -34.40 -49.92
CA ILE A 11 -11.35 -33.24 -49.08
C ILE A 11 -12.39 -32.12 -49.23
N GLN A 12 -13.15 -32.08 -50.33
CA GLN A 12 -14.16 -31.05 -50.59
C GLN A 12 -15.51 -31.29 -49.89
N THR A 13 -15.74 -32.46 -49.29
CA THR A 13 -16.99 -32.76 -48.55
C THR A 13 -16.86 -32.59 -47.04
N LEU A 14 -15.67 -32.29 -46.51
CA LEU A 14 -15.47 -31.89 -45.11
C LEU A 14 -15.51 -30.37 -44.89
N GLU A 15 -15.88 -29.59 -45.92
CA GLU A 15 -16.05 -28.13 -45.83
C GLU A 15 -17.51 -27.68 -45.57
N SER A 16 -18.40 -28.56 -45.12
CA SER A 16 -19.78 -28.15 -44.81
C SER A 16 -20.39 -28.67 -43.51
N GLU A 17 -19.61 -29.31 -42.64
CA GLU A 17 -20.01 -29.35 -41.24
C GLU A 17 -19.77 -27.97 -40.64
N LYS A 18 -20.83 -27.15 -40.68
CA LYS A 18 -20.98 -26.00 -39.81
C LYS A 18 -20.67 -26.49 -38.39
N LEU A 19 -19.43 -26.28 -37.95
CA LEU A 19 -19.11 -26.24 -36.54
C LEU A 19 -20.21 -25.37 -35.92
N PRO A 20 -21.03 -25.92 -34.99
CA PRO A 20 -22.02 -25.10 -34.32
C PRO A 20 -21.26 -23.89 -33.77
N PRO A 21 -21.83 -22.66 -33.83
CA PRO A 21 -21.13 -21.48 -33.35
C PRO A 21 -20.72 -21.77 -31.91
N MET A 22 -19.44 -22.12 -31.74
CA MET A 22 -18.90 -22.49 -30.45
C MET A 22 -18.98 -21.19 -29.69
N GLU A 23 -19.97 -21.12 -28.79
CA GLU A 23 -20.48 -19.90 -28.20
C GLU A 23 -19.31 -18.99 -27.87
N VAL A 24 -19.18 -17.86 -28.56
CA VAL A 24 -18.13 -16.86 -28.29
C VAL A 24 -18.09 -16.54 -26.79
N SER A 25 -19.24 -16.65 -26.12
CA SER A 25 -19.43 -16.68 -24.66
C SER A 25 -18.60 -17.74 -23.92
N ARG A 26 -18.59 -19.02 -24.33
CA ARG A 26 -17.80 -20.08 -23.67
C ARG A 26 -16.31 -19.87 -23.86
N PHE A 27 -15.87 -19.44 -25.04
CA PHE A 27 -14.47 -19.14 -25.27
C PHE A 27 -14.03 -17.90 -24.48
N GLN A 28 -14.84 -16.84 -24.44
CA GLN A 28 -14.58 -15.65 -23.61
C GLN A 28 -14.60 -15.98 -22.12
N THR A 29 -15.51 -16.84 -21.66
CA THR A 29 -15.57 -17.33 -20.28
C THR A 29 -14.32 -18.14 -19.95
N ALA A 30 -13.93 -19.08 -20.82
CA ALA A 30 -12.71 -19.86 -20.66
C ALA A 30 -11.45 -18.99 -20.68
N LEU A 31 -11.41 -17.94 -21.52
CA LEU A 31 -10.31 -16.98 -21.56
C LEU A 31 -10.27 -16.09 -20.32
N ALA A 32 -11.43 -15.73 -19.77
CA ALA A 32 -11.55 -14.99 -18.52
C ALA A 32 -11.12 -15.85 -17.32
N GLU A 33 -11.51 -17.13 -17.30
CA GLU A 33 -11.07 -18.11 -16.32
C GLU A 33 -9.56 -18.35 -16.43
N LEU A 34 -9.02 -18.57 -17.64
CA LEU A 34 -7.57 -18.70 -17.88
C LEU A 34 -6.80 -17.46 -17.45
N LYS A 35 -7.30 -16.26 -17.74
CA LYS A 35 -6.71 -15.00 -17.27
C LYS A 35 -6.76 -14.90 -15.75
N SER A 36 -7.87 -15.31 -15.12
CA SER A 36 -8.01 -15.31 -13.66
C SER A 36 -7.08 -16.32 -12.98
N CYS A 37 -6.83 -17.47 -13.61
CA CYS A 37 -5.88 -18.49 -13.16
C CYS A 37 -4.41 -18.08 -13.39
N ALA A 38 -4.15 -17.26 -14.42
CA ALA A 38 -2.81 -16.79 -14.78
C ALA A 38 -2.37 -15.54 -14.01
N THR A 39 -3.30 -14.78 -13.42
CA THR A 39 -2.96 -13.65 -12.55
C THR A 39 -2.65 -14.13 -11.14
N PRO A 40 -1.52 -13.72 -10.53
CA PRO A 40 -1.29 -13.95 -9.11
C PRO A 40 -2.48 -13.39 -8.31
N ASP A 41 -3.05 -14.19 -7.41
CA ASP A 41 -4.19 -13.76 -6.58
C ASP A 41 -3.79 -12.55 -5.69
N CYS A 42 -2.54 -12.50 -5.24
CA CYS A 42 -2.01 -11.39 -4.45
C CYS A 42 -2.04 -10.04 -5.19
N ARG A 43 -2.35 -8.95 -4.46
CA ARG A 43 -2.28 -7.61 -5.05
C ARG A 43 -0.85 -7.27 -5.46
N THR A 44 -0.72 -6.63 -6.61
CA THR A 44 0.55 -6.05 -7.06
C THR A 44 0.99 -4.89 -6.15
N PRO A 45 2.29 -4.57 -6.07
CA PRO A 45 2.78 -3.43 -5.28
C PRO A 45 2.10 -2.09 -5.62
N ALA A 46 1.69 -1.87 -6.87
CA ALA A 46 0.95 -0.67 -7.27
C ALA A 46 -0.46 -0.63 -6.65
N GLU A 47 -1.18 -1.76 -6.68
CA GLU A 47 -2.49 -1.88 -6.03
C GLU A 47 -2.39 -1.79 -4.49
N MET A 48 -1.32 -2.33 -3.91
CA MET A 48 -1.02 -2.17 -2.48
C MET A 48 -0.82 -0.69 -2.11
N ALA A 49 -0.18 0.10 -2.98
CA ALA A 49 0.02 1.54 -2.77
C ALA A 49 -1.31 2.29 -2.73
N LEU A 50 -2.22 1.99 -3.69
CA LEU A 50 -3.58 2.53 -3.70
C LEU A 50 -4.35 2.13 -2.44
N LYS A 51 -4.21 0.87 -2.00
CA LYS A 51 -4.86 0.40 -0.76
C LYS A 51 -4.33 1.13 0.47
N MET A 52 -3.02 1.29 0.59
CA MET A 52 -2.37 2.05 1.67
C MET A 52 -2.90 3.49 1.73
N GLU A 53 -2.96 4.16 0.58
CA GLU A 53 -3.50 5.52 0.47
C GLU A 53 -4.97 5.59 0.92
N GLY A 54 -5.81 4.66 0.46
CA GLY A 54 -7.22 4.60 0.84
C GLY A 54 -7.42 4.33 2.32
N VAL A 55 -6.63 3.42 2.91
CA VAL A 55 -6.67 3.14 4.36
C VAL A 55 -6.34 4.40 5.16
N GLY A 56 -5.31 5.16 4.78
CA GLY A 56 -4.97 6.38 5.50
C GLY A 56 -6.04 7.47 5.39
N LEU A 57 -6.78 7.53 4.29
CA LEU A 57 -7.96 8.42 4.16
C LEU A 57 -9.08 8.00 5.11
N THR A 58 -9.41 6.70 5.18
CA THR A 58 -10.43 6.18 6.11
C THR A 58 -10.07 6.51 7.57
N LYS A 59 -8.80 6.30 7.95
CA LYS A 59 -8.31 6.60 9.31
C LYS A 59 -8.35 8.08 9.66
N ALA A 60 -8.08 8.97 8.70
CA ALA A 60 -8.12 10.41 8.91
C ALA A 60 -9.54 10.98 9.08
N ASN A 61 -10.55 10.28 8.56
CA ASN A 61 -11.96 10.67 8.65
C ASN A 61 -12.75 9.88 9.71
N GLY A 62 -12.09 8.97 10.44
CA GLY A 62 -12.75 8.17 11.47
C GLY A 62 -13.18 9.02 12.67
N ASN A 63 -14.27 8.61 13.31
CA ASN A 63 -14.76 9.26 14.53
C ASN A 63 -13.75 9.06 15.67
N VAL A 64 -13.48 10.14 16.43
CA VAL A 64 -12.50 10.15 17.53
C VAL A 64 -12.78 9.05 18.55
N PHE A 65 -14.03 8.84 18.95
CA PHE A 65 -14.39 7.81 19.93
C PHE A 65 -14.05 6.40 19.42
N THR A 66 -14.41 6.09 18.18
CA THR A 66 -14.08 4.80 17.55
C THR A 66 -12.57 4.60 17.45
N ILE A 67 -11.83 5.59 16.95
CA ILE A 67 -10.37 5.53 16.83
C ILE A 67 -9.73 5.35 18.22
N SER A 68 -10.25 6.03 19.24
CA SER A 68 -9.74 5.89 20.62
C SER A 68 -9.97 4.49 21.17
N LEU A 69 -11.15 3.90 21.00
CA LEU A 69 -11.41 2.52 21.43
C LEU A 69 -10.53 1.51 20.69
N LEU A 70 -10.39 1.65 19.37
CA LEU A 70 -9.49 0.82 18.57
C LEU A 70 -8.02 1.02 18.96
N GLY A 71 -7.65 2.22 19.37
CA GLY A 71 -6.31 2.53 19.89
C GLY A 71 -6.02 1.86 21.24
N ILE A 72 -7.00 1.85 22.16
CA ILE A 72 -6.89 1.12 23.43
C ILE A 72 -6.69 -0.38 23.16
N LEU A 73 -7.48 -0.97 22.25
CA LEU A 73 -7.33 -2.37 21.87
C LEU A 73 -5.95 -2.67 21.28
N ALA A 74 -5.42 -1.80 20.41
CA ALA A 74 -4.10 -2.02 19.83
C ALA A 74 -2.97 -1.99 20.87
N GLY A 75 -3.02 -1.06 21.83
CA GLY A 75 -2.09 -1.04 22.95
C GLY A 75 -2.13 -2.30 23.79
N PHE A 76 -3.34 -2.77 24.10
CA PHE A 76 -3.57 -4.01 24.84
C PHE A 76 -3.04 -5.24 24.07
N PHE A 77 -3.30 -5.34 22.77
CA PHE A 77 -2.85 -6.46 21.93
C PHE A 77 -1.32 -6.51 21.79
N ILE A 78 -0.66 -5.37 21.56
CA ILE A 78 0.81 -5.33 21.54
C ILE A 78 1.37 -5.72 22.91
N GLY A 79 0.74 -5.29 23.99
CA GLY A 79 1.06 -5.74 25.35
C GLY A 79 0.92 -7.26 25.53
N LEU A 80 -0.12 -7.90 24.97
CA LEU A 80 -0.28 -9.36 25.04
C LEU A 80 0.87 -10.09 24.34
N GLY A 81 1.32 -9.60 23.19
CA GLY A 81 2.50 -10.12 22.51
C GLY A 81 3.77 -9.97 23.36
N ALA A 82 3.94 -8.84 24.03
CA ALA A 82 5.05 -8.58 24.95
C ALA A 82 5.02 -9.48 26.19
N MET A 83 3.84 -9.68 26.79
CA MET A 83 3.60 -10.60 27.90
C MET A 83 3.98 -12.03 27.50
N PHE A 84 3.51 -12.50 26.34
CA PHE A 84 3.79 -13.85 25.86
C PHE A 84 5.27 -14.05 25.56
N CYS A 85 5.92 -13.07 24.92
CA CYS A 85 7.37 -13.07 24.70
C CYS A 85 8.16 -13.15 26.01
N THR A 86 7.74 -12.41 27.05
CA THR A 86 8.38 -12.46 28.38
C THR A 86 8.30 -13.86 28.99
N LEU A 87 7.15 -14.52 28.90
CA LEU A 87 6.98 -15.89 29.40
C LEU A 87 7.90 -16.88 28.68
N VAL A 88 7.86 -16.89 27.35
CA VAL A 88 8.59 -17.87 26.52
C VAL A 88 10.11 -17.71 26.64
N THR A 89 10.58 -16.47 26.83
CA THR A 89 12.01 -16.19 27.02
C THR A 89 12.50 -16.40 28.45
N THR A 90 11.61 -16.73 29.39
CA THR A 90 11.99 -17.01 30.78
C THR A 90 12.62 -18.40 30.89
N ASP A 91 13.85 -18.46 31.43
CA ASP A 91 14.57 -19.71 31.73
C ASP A 91 14.79 -20.64 30.52
N ILE A 92 14.88 -20.06 29.33
CA ILE A 92 15.05 -20.82 28.10
C ILE A 92 16.53 -21.17 27.85
N GLN A 93 16.86 -22.47 27.82
CA GLN A 93 18.23 -22.98 27.74
C GLN A 93 18.61 -23.48 26.33
N VAL A 94 18.30 -22.70 25.29
CA VAL A 94 18.52 -23.06 23.87
C VAL A 94 19.53 -22.17 23.15
N GLY A 95 20.25 -21.32 23.89
CA GLY A 95 21.24 -20.38 23.37
C GLY A 95 20.67 -19.03 22.94
N PHE A 96 21.53 -18.01 22.86
CA PHE A 96 21.11 -16.61 22.67
C PHE A 96 20.28 -16.39 21.39
N GLY A 97 20.76 -16.85 20.24
CA GLY A 97 20.10 -16.63 18.96
C GLY A 97 18.73 -17.29 18.86
N LEU A 98 18.61 -18.57 19.26
CA LEU A 98 17.34 -19.29 19.24
C LEU A 98 16.35 -18.75 20.28
N SER A 99 16.82 -18.31 21.44
CA SER A 99 15.96 -17.66 22.45
C SER A 99 15.36 -16.36 21.91
N LYS A 100 16.15 -15.56 21.20
CA LYS A 100 15.70 -14.34 20.52
C LYS A 100 14.71 -14.63 19.38
N LEU A 101 14.97 -15.69 18.61
CA LEU A 101 14.08 -16.14 17.54
C LEU A 101 12.71 -16.56 18.09
N LEU A 102 12.68 -17.42 19.12
CA LEU A 102 11.44 -17.89 19.74
C LEU A 102 10.65 -16.74 20.37
N GLY A 103 11.32 -15.82 21.07
CA GLY A 103 10.71 -14.59 21.57
C GLY A 103 10.08 -13.75 20.46
N GLY A 104 10.75 -13.62 19.31
CA GLY A 104 10.23 -12.91 18.15
C GLY A 104 9.01 -13.57 17.50
N ILE A 105 9.02 -14.90 17.35
CA ILE A 105 7.89 -15.66 16.80
C ILE A 105 6.64 -15.44 17.65
N VAL A 106 6.75 -15.58 18.96
CA VAL A 106 5.57 -15.45 19.85
C VAL A 106 5.11 -14.01 20.03
N PHE A 107 6.01 -13.03 19.89
CA PHE A 107 5.65 -11.61 19.90
C PHE A 107 4.75 -11.23 18.72
N CYS A 108 4.78 -11.99 17.61
CA CYS A 108 3.92 -11.76 16.44
C CYS A 108 2.42 -11.74 16.80
N LEU A 109 2.02 -12.42 17.89
CA LEU A 109 0.66 -12.38 18.42
C LEU A 109 0.10 -10.95 18.48
N GLY A 110 0.91 -9.99 18.94
CA GLY A 110 0.47 -8.61 19.09
C GLY A 110 0.02 -7.97 17.78
N LEU A 111 0.87 -8.01 16.73
CA LEU A 111 0.51 -7.40 15.45
C LEU A 111 -0.54 -8.21 14.69
N ILE A 112 -0.57 -9.54 14.85
CA ILE A 112 -1.63 -10.39 14.27
C ILE A 112 -3.00 -9.94 14.79
N LEU A 113 -3.15 -9.77 16.11
CA LEU A 113 -4.40 -9.30 16.70
C LEU A 113 -4.76 -7.90 16.20
N VAL A 114 -3.79 -6.97 16.15
CA VAL A 114 -4.02 -5.61 15.63
C VAL A 114 -4.55 -5.62 14.19
N VAL A 115 -3.89 -6.36 13.29
CA VAL A 115 -4.23 -6.36 11.86
C VAL A 115 -5.52 -7.11 11.57
N LEU A 116 -5.75 -8.25 12.23
CA LEU A 116 -6.94 -9.08 11.97
C LEU A 116 -8.19 -8.55 12.67
N ALA A 117 -8.07 -8.02 13.89
CA ALA A 117 -9.19 -7.41 14.60
C ALA A 117 -9.46 -5.96 14.17
N GLY A 118 -8.58 -5.35 13.37
CA GLY A 118 -8.75 -4.00 12.84
C GLY A 118 -8.50 -2.89 13.85
N ALA A 119 -7.58 -3.09 14.79
CA ALA A 119 -7.22 -2.11 15.81
C ALA A 119 -6.34 -0.97 15.24
N GLU A 120 -6.33 0.18 15.91
CA GLU A 120 -5.59 1.37 15.47
C GLU A 120 -4.24 1.46 16.18
N LEU A 121 -3.16 1.18 15.45
CA LEU A 121 -1.80 1.17 15.99
C LEU A 121 -0.99 2.35 15.45
N PHE A 122 -0.42 3.15 16.35
CA PHE A 122 0.35 4.36 16.02
C PHE A 122 1.49 4.07 15.03
N THR A 123 2.28 3.03 15.29
CA THR A 123 3.43 2.68 14.46
C THR A 123 3.04 2.31 13.03
N GLY A 124 1.92 1.61 12.84
CA GLY A 124 1.33 1.34 11.52
C GLY A 124 0.67 2.56 10.87
N ASN A 125 0.14 3.50 11.67
CA ASN A 125 -0.44 4.76 11.17
C ASN A 125 0.61 5.70 10.59
N ALA A 126 1.90 5.43 10.75
CA ALA A 126 2.96 6.14 10.03
C ALA A 126 2.79 6.07 8.50
N LEU A 127 2.18 4.99 7.97
CA LEU A 127 1.88 4.83 6.54
C LEU A 127 0.85 5.84 6.00
N MET A 128 0.09 6.52 6.87
CA MET A 128 -0.83 7.60 6.48
C MET A 128 -0.12 8.77 5.77
N VAL A 129 1.21 8.87 5.91
CA VAL A 129 2.04 9.84 5.17
C VAL A 129 1.85 9.73 3.66
N ALA A 130 1.56 8.53 3.13
CA ALA A 130 1.27 8.34 1.71
C ALA A 130 -0.03 9.05 1.28
N SER A 131 -1.10 8.92 2.08
CA SER A 131 -2.36 9.64 1.85
C SER A 131 -2.17 11.15 1.95
N ARG A 132 -1.28 11.60 2.85
CA ARG A 132 -0.91 13.01 2.97
C ARG A 132 -0.12 13.50 1.75
N ALA A 133 0.82 12.70 1.26
CA ALA A 133 1.62 13.01 0.08
C ALA A 133 0.76 13.11 -1.19
N SER A 134 -0.28 12.28 -1.30
CA SER A 134 -1.30 12.38 -2.35
C SER A 134 -2.28 13.55 -2.19
N GLY A 135 -2.18 14.34 -1.13
CA GLY A 135 -3.11 15.45 -0.85
C GLY A 135 -4.53 15.01 -0.46
N LYS A 136 -4.73 13.73 -0.11
CA LYS A 136 -6.04 13.19 0.29
C LYS A 136 -6.42 13.56 1.73
N ILE A 137 -5.43 13.80 2.59
CA ILE A 137 -5.62 14.21 3.98
C ILE A 137 -4.79 15.45 4.30
N LYS A 138 -5.27 16.28 5.25
CA LYS A 138 -4.53 17.43 5.76
C LYS A 138 -3.43 16.99 6.72
N LEU A 139 -2.39 17.82 6.85
CA LEU A 139 -1.32 17.58 7.83
C LEU A 139 -1.85 17.59 9.27
N SER A 140 -2.86 18.41 9.56
CA SER A 140 -3.53 18.44 10.87
C SER A 140 -4.24 17.13 11.18
N GLN A 141 -4.92 16.52 10.21
CA GLN A 141 -5.60 15.22 10.38
C GLN A 141 -4.59 14.10 10.67
N LEU A 142 -3.41 14.14 10.03
CA LEU A 142 -2.33 13.19 10.27
C LEU A 142 -1.85 13.27 11.74
N PHE A 143 -1.46 14.47 12.19
CA PHE A 143 -0.97 14.65 13.56
C PHE A 143 -2.04 14.43 14.62
N GLN A 144 -3.30 14.81 14.36
CA GLN A 144 -4.42 14.52 15.25
C GLN A 144 -4.63 13.01 15.42
N ASN A 145 -4.66 12.25 14.32
CA ASN A 145 -4.77 10.80 14.39
C ASN A 145 -3.59 10.20 15.16
N TRP A 146 -2.35 10.58 14.84
CA TRP A 146 -1.16 10.10 15.54
C TRP A 146 -1.20 10.39 17.04
N GLY A 147 -1.57 11.61 17.44
CA GLY A 147 -1.66 11.99 18.86
C GLY A 147 -2.71 11.18 19.62
N ILE A 148 -3.92 11.04 19.06
CA ILE A 148 -5.01 10.27 19.67
C ILE A 148 -4.62 8.80 19.81
N VAL A 149 -4.15 8.19 18.72
CA VAL A 149 -3.82 6.76 18.69
C VAL A 149 -2.62 6.45 19.60
N TYR A 150 -1.60 7.30 19.61
CA TYR A 150 -0.44 7.13 20.50
C TYR A 150 -0.83 7.12 21.98
N PHE A 151 -1.66 8.08 22.41
CA PHE A 151 -2.10 8.16 23.80
C PHE A 151 -3.04 7.01 24.18
N THR A 152 -3.97 6.65 23.30
CA THR A 152 -4.90 5.54 23.55
C THR A 152 -4.20 4.18 23.53
N ASN A 153 -3.16 4.00 22.69
CA ASN A 153 -2.26 2.85 22.76
C ASN A 153 -1.56 2.76 24.13
N LEU A 154 -1.08 3.89 24.69
CA LEU A 154 -0.51 3.92 26.04
C LEU A 154 -1.54 3.48 27.09
N VAL A 155 -2.76 4.00 27.04
CA VAL A 155 -3.85 3.60 27.94
C VAL A 155 -4.10 2.10 27.86
N GLY A 156 -4.20 1.54 26.65
CA GLY A 156 -4.37 0.10 26.43
C GLY A 156 -3.24 -0.75 27.02
N ALA A 157 -1.99 -0.32 26.83
CA ALA A 157 -0.83 -1.00 27.39
C ALA A 157 -0.83 -0.97 28.93
N LEU A 158 -1.15 0.17 29.54
CA LEU A 158 -1.23 0.32 31.00
C LEU A 158 -2.39 -0.49 31.60
N LEU A 159 -3.53 -0.57 30.92
CA LEU A 159 -4.63 -1.45 31.34
C LEU A 159 -4.18 -2.91 31.41
N LEU A 160 -3.39 -3.36 30.42
CA LEU A 160 -2.84 -4.71 30.48
C LEU A 160 -1.85 -4.87 31.63
N VAL A 161 -0.97 -3.88 31.88
CA VAL A 161 -0.04 -3.91 33.02
C VAL A 161 -0.80 -4.11 34.33
N LEU A 162 -1.91 -3.39 34.54
CA LEU A 162 -2.75 -3.56 35.72
C LEU A 162 -3.32 -4.98 35.82
N VAL A 163 -3.91 -5.50 34.74
CA VAL A 163 -4.49 -6.85 34.71
C VAL A 163 -3.43 -7.92 34.98
N VAL A 164 -2.26 -7.81 34.36
CA VAL A 164 -1.13 -8.76 34.53
C VAL A 164 -0.53 -8.68 35.94
N PHE A 165 -0.47 -7.49 36.52
CA PHE A 165 0.02 -7.29 37.88
C PHE A 165 -0.90 -7.96 38.91
N TYR A 166 -2.21 -7.70 38.82
CA TYR A 166 -3.20 -8.26 39.74
C TYR A 166 -3.45 -9.75 39.53
N SER A 167 -3.27 -10.27 38.30
CA SER A 167 -3.36 -11.71 38.03
C SER A 167 -2.20 -12.53 38.61
N GLN A 168 -1.16 -11.87 39.15
CA GLN A 168 0.06 -12.51 39.65
C GLN A 168 0.80 -13.34 38.59
N PHE A 169 0.57 -13.04 37.30
CA PHE A 169 1.27 -13.70 36.19
C PHE A 169 2.80 -13.62 36.33
N TRP A 170 3.29 -12.51 36.87
CA TRP A 170 4.72 -12.29 37.12
C TRP A 170 5.32 -13.20 38.21
N ALA A 171 4.49 -13.82 39.06
CA ALA A 171 4.94 -14.75 40.10
C ALA A 171 5.14 -16.19 39.57
N LEU A 172 4.76 -16.46 38.32
CA LEU A 172 4.94 -17.77 37.68
C LEU A 172 6.41 -18.19 37.64
N ASN A 173 6.63 -19.50 37.68
CA ASN A 173 7.96 -20.13 37.73
C ASN A 173 8.83 -19.55 38.87
N ALA A 174 8.27 -19.50 40.08
CA ALA A 174 8.92 -18.94 41.27
C ALA A 174 9.48 -17.52 41.03
N TYR A 175 8.63 -16.61 40.54
CA TYR A 175 8.96 -15.21 40.23
C TYR A 175 9.97 -14.98 39.10
N LYS A 176 10.45 -16.03 38.41
CA LYS A 176 11.38 -15.88 37.28
C LYS A 176 10.78 -15.09 36.11
N VAL A 177 9.46 -15.17 35.89
CA VAL A 177 8.79 -14.36 34.86
C VAL A 177 8.87 -12.87 35.19
N GLY A 178 8.59 -12.49 36.43
CA GLY A 178 8.77 -11.12 36.93
C GLY A 178 10.22 -10.65 36.84
N ALA A 179 11.18 -11.52 37.17
CA ALA A 179 12.60 -11.21 37.06
C ALA A 179 13.02 -10.95 35.61
N ASN A 180 12.53 -11.75 34.66
CA ASN A 180 12.78 -11.52 33.23
C ASN A 180 12.13 -10.20 32.77
N ALA A 181 10.89 -9.92 33.16
CA ALA A 181 10.23 -8.64 32.86
C ALA A 181 11.03 -7.43 33.37
N LEU A 182 11.53 -7.51 34.60
CA LEU A 182 12.39 -6.50 35.22
C LEU A 182 13.66 -6.27 34.41
N LEU A 183 14.38 -7.34 34.05
CA LEU A 183 15.65 -7.25 33.32
C LEU A 183 15.45 -6.71 31.89
N ILE A 184 14.38 -7.12 31.20
CA ILE A 184 14.02 -6.58 29.88
C ILE A 184 13.78 -5.06 29.98
N ALA A 185 13.00 -4.62 30.95
CA ALA A 185 12.73 -3.20 31.15
C ALA A 185 13.99 -2.43 31.53
N ASN A 186 14.83 -2.99 32.41
CA ASN A 186 16.07 -2.35 32.85
C ASN A 186 17.02 -2.15 31.66
N ALA A 187 17.15 -3.14 30.78
CA ALA A 187 17.95 -3.01 29.56
C ALA A 187 17.45 -1.88 28.66
N LYS A 188 16.14 -1.62 28.61
CA LYS A 188 15.53 -0.58 27.77
C LYS A 188 15.75 0.83 28.28
N VAL A 189 15.56 1.06 29.59
CA VAL A 189 15.73 2.39 30.20
C VAL A 189 17.19 2.83 30.28
N ASN A 190 18.14 1.90 30.14
CA ASN A 190 19.58 2.17 30.10
C ASN A 190 20.13 2.38 28.67
N LEU A 191 19.29 2.38 27.63
CA LEU A 191 19.74 2.70 26.28
C LEU A 191 20.03 4.20 26.14
N ALA A 192 21.20 4.52 25.58
CA ALA A 192 21.51 5.88 25.17
C ALA A 192 20.60 6.33 24.01
N PHE A 193 20.45 7.66 23.87
CA PHE A 193 19.54 8.28 22.90
C PHE A 193 19.74 7.77 21.46
N TRP A 194 20.96 7.81 20.94
CA TRP A 194 21.24 7.45 19.54
C TRP A 194 21.02 5.97 19.22
N PRO A 195 21.50 5.00 20.05
CA PRO A 195 21.12 3.61 19.90
C PRO A 195 19.62 3.37 19.95
N ALA A 196 18.90 3.99 20.90
CA ALA A 196 17.45 3.85 21.02
C ALA A 196 16.72 4.41 19.78
N PHE A 197 17.15 5.57 19.28
CA PHE A 197 16.62 6.20 18.09
C PHE A 197 16.84 5.33 16.83
N ALA A 198 18.07 4.86 16.59
CA ALA A 198 18.39 4.02 15.44
C ALA A 198 17.64 2.68 15.46
N ARG A 199 17.55 2.05 16.64
CA ARG A 199 16.72 0.85 16.85
C ARG A 199 15.24 1.14 16.60
N GLY A 200 14.76 2.34 16.94
CA GLY A 200 13.40 2.79 16.63
C GLY A 200 13.14 2.90 15.12
N ILE A 201 14.09 3.41 14.34
CA ILE A 201 13.98 3.49 12.87
C ILE A 201 13.81 2.10 12.27
N LEU A 202 14.73 1.18 12.61
CA LEU A 202 14.74 -0.17 12.05
C LEU A 202 13.50 -0.96 12.49
N CYS A 203 13.05 -0.78 13.73
CA CYS A 203 11.80 -1.39 14.21
C CYS A 203 10.61 -0.98 13.33
N ASN A 204 10.37 0.33 13.17
CA ASN A 204 9.14 0.74 12.50
C ASN A 204 9.21 0.62 10.98
N ALA A 205 10.41 0.55 10.40
CA ALA A 205 10.57 0.11 9.01
C ALA A 205 10.00 -1.30 8.83
N LEU A 206 10.35 -2.25 9.70
CA LEU A 206 9.85 -3.63 9.65
C LEU A 206 8.37 -3.75 10.00
N VAL A 207 7.87 -2.99 10.98
CA VAL A 207 6.43 -2.97 11.33
C VAL A 207 5.60 -2.42 10.17
N CYS A 208 6.02 -1.32 9.55
CA CYS A 208 5.34 -0.76 8.38
C CYS A 208 5.42 -1.71 7.17
N LEU A 209 6.53 -2.42 6.98
CA LEU A 209 6.65 -3.46 5.95
C LEU A 209 5.72 -4.64 6.21
N ALA A 210 5.55 -5.09 7.45
CA ALA A 210 4.56 -6.13 7.79
C ALA A 210 3.14 -5.69 7.38
N VAL A 211 2.73 -4.47 7.77
CA VAL A 211 1.42 -3.92 7.41
C VAL A 211 1.28 -3.73 5.90
N TRP A 212 2.34 -3.28 5.22
CA TRP A 212 2.39 -3.17 3.76
C TRP A 212 2.16 -4.53 3.09
N LEU A 213 2.89 -5.57 3.48
CA LEU A 213 2.75 -6.92 2.94
C LEU A 213 1.32 -7.47 3.16
N CYS A 214 0.68 -7.15 4.29
CA CYS A 214 -0.72 -7.48 4.54
C CYS A 214 -1.70 -6.82 3.56
N PHE A 215 -1.34 -5.73 2.87
CA PHE A 215 -2.18 -5.18 1.80
C PHE A 215 -2.15 -6.04 0.53
N GLY A 216 -1.10 -6.84 0.34
CA GLY A 216 -0.96 -7.82 -0.75
C GLY A 216 -1.79 -9.09 -0.52
N ALA A 217 -1.99 -9.44 0.75
CA ALA A 217 -2.68 -10.64 1.20
C ALA A 217 -4.18 -10.68 0.86
N ARG A 218 -4.68 -11.90 0.62
CA ARG A 218 -6.10 -12.19 0.33
C ARG A 218 -6.78 -12.93 1.47
N THR A 219 -6.05 -13.80 2.15
CA THR A 219 -6.55 -14.61 3.27
C THR A 219 -6.01 -14.15 4.62
N THR A 220 -6.63 -14.64 5.69
CA THR A 220 -6.10 -14.47 7.05
C THR A 220 -4.73 -15.13 7.22
N VAL A 221 -4.51 -16.29 6.59
CA VAL A 221 -3.25 -17.04 6.67
C VAL A 221 -2.12 -16.25 6.01
N ASP A 222 -2.36 -15.66 4.84
CA ASP A 222 -1.39 -14.80 4.15
C ASP A 222 -0.94 -13.63 5.04
N LYS A 223 -1.89 -12.99 5.74
CA LYS A 223 -1.59 -11.88 6.66
C LYS A 223 -0.73 -12.34 7.82
N ILE A 224 -1.01 -13.51 8.40
CA ILE A 224 -0.21 -14.07 9.50
C ILE A 224 1.23 -14.31 9.03
N PHE A 225 1.43 -14.92 7.86
CA PHE A 225 2.77 -15.15 7.31
C PHE A 225 3.48 -13.86 6.90
N ALA A 226 2.76 -12.86 6.38
CA ALA A 226 3.29 -11.54 6.07
C ALA A 226 3.80 -10.80 7.32
N ILE A 227 3.17 -11.05 8.48
CA ILE A 227 3.57 -10.48 9.77
C ILE A 227 4.74 -11.24 10.39
N LEU A 228 4.78 -12.58 10.25
CA LEU A 228 5.68 -13.46 10.99
C LEU A 228 7.15 -13.04 10.90
N PHE A 229 7.71 -12.94 9.69
CA PHE A 229 9.15 -12.68 9.54
C PHE A 229 9.57 -11.25 9.92
N PRO A 230 8.91 -10.18 9.45
CA PRO A 230 9.33 -8.82 9.82
C PRO A 230 9.25 -8.57 11.34
N ILE A 231 8.23 -9.11 12.01
CA ILE A 231 8.07 -8.93 13.46
C ILE A 231 9.05 -9.78 14.23
N THR A 232 9.24 -11.04 13.83
CA THR A 232 10.27 -11.90 14.43
C THR A 232 11.66 -11.26 14.32
N ALA A 233 12.00 -10.70 13.15
CA ALA A 233 13.29 -10.08 12.90
C ALA A 233 13.55 -8.88 13.81
N PHE A 234 12.60 -7.93 13.93
CA PHE A 234 12.86 -6.73 14.75
C PHE A 234 13.01 -7.09 16.23
N VAL A 235 12.24 -8.06 16.73
CA VAL A 235 12.31 -8.50 18.13
C VAL A 235 13.60 -9.25 18.38
N ALA A 236 13.98 -10.17 17.49
CA ALA A 236 15.20 -10.95 17.62
C ALA A 236 16.47 -10.07 17.57
N CYS A 237 16.46 -9.05 16.71
CA CYS A 237 17.54 -8.06 16.61
C CYS A 237 17.55 -7.02 17.75
N GLY A 238 16.55 -7.04 18.65
CA GLY A 238 16.47 -6.10 19.77
C GLY A 238 16.20 -4.66 19.35
N PHE A 239 15.43 -4.46 18.27
CA PHE A 239 14.95 -3.15 17.86
C PHE A 239 13.83 -2.67 18.79
N GLU A 240 13.62 -1.35 18.84
CA GLU A 240 12.79 -0.72 19.87
C GLU A 240 11.44 -0.26 19.30
N HIS A 241 10.36 -0.76 19.88
CA HIS A 241 8.98 -0.45 19.50
C HIS A 241 8.30 0.37 20.59
N SER A 242 7.96 1.64 20.30
CA SER A 242 7.40 2.57 21.28
C SER A 242 6.18 2.01 22.01
N ILE A 243 5.21 1.43 21.30
CA ILE A 243 3.99 0.89 21.92
C ILE A 243 4.27 -0.39 22.73
N ALA A 244 5.29 -1.18 22.38
CA ALA A 244 5.67 -2.33 23.19
C ALA A 244 6.36 -1.87 24.48
N ASN A 245 7.16 -0.81 24.39
CA ASN A 245 7.84 -0.21 25.54
C ASN A 245 6.85 0.44 26.52
N MET A 246 5.68 0.88 26.05
CA MET A 246 4.55 1.30 26.91
C MET A 246 3.97 0.16 27.77
N TYR A 247 4.26 -1.11 27.46
CA TYR A 247 3.98 -2.24 28.34
C TYR A 247 5.23 -2.69 29.11
N PHE A 248 6.34 -2.95 28.41
CA PHE A 248 7.55 -3.52 29.02
C PHE A 248 8.08 -2.66 30.17
N ILE A 249 8.19 -1.35 29.98
CA ILE A 249 8.81 -0.49 30.97
C ILE A 249 7.90 -0.30 32.19
N PRO A 250 6.60 0.05 32.06
CA PRO A 250 5.72 0.15 33.23
C PRO A 250 5.57 -1.18 33.98
N MET A 251 5.55 -2.32 33.29
CA MET A 251 5.57 -3.63 33.95
C MET A 251 6.87 -3.84 34.73
N GLY A 252 8.04 -3.47 34.17
CA GLY A 252 9.31 -3.52 34.87
C GLY A 252 9.39 -2.58 36.08
N ILE A 253 8.81 -1.38 35.99
CA ILE A 253 8.68 -0.45 37.12
C ILE A 253 7.86 -1.11 38.24
N ALA A 254 6.74 -1.77 37.91
CA ALA A 254 5.93 -2.49 38.89
C ALA A 254 6.72 -3.65 39.55
N MET A 255 7.56 -4.34 38.78
CA MET A 255 8.43 -5.41 39.29
C MET A 255 9.59 -4.91 40.15
N ALA A 256 10.11 -3.70 39.89
CA ALA A 256 11.16 -3.10 40.71
C ALA A 256 10.70 -2.84 42.15
N GLY A 257 9.38 -2.72 42.38
CA GLY A 257 8.78 -2.62 43.71
C GLY A 257 8.59 -3.95 44.44
N GLN A 258 8.90 -5.10 43.84
CA GLN A 258 8.67 -6.43 44.41
C GLN A 258 9.98 -7.05 44.93
N ALA A 259 10.15 -7.13 46.25
CA ALA A 259 11.39 -7.62 46.88
C ALA A 259 11.82 -9.01 46.42
N LYS A 260 10.87 -9.97 46.34
CA LYS A 260 11.14 -11.33 45.85
C LYS A 260 11.60 -11.37 44.39
N VAL A 261 11.10 -10.45 43.56
CA VAL A 261 11.50 -10.37 42.14
C VAL A 261 12.94 -9.87 42.04
N LEU A 262 13.32 -8.87 42.83
CA LEU A 262 14.70 -8.38 42.89
C LEU A 262 15.69 -9.47 43.35
N GLU A 263 15.30 -10.23 44.38
CA GLU A 263 16.06 -11.38 44.88
C GLU A 263 16.28 -12.43 43.79
N VAL A 264 15.20 -12.89 43.14
CA VAL A 264 15.27 -13.89 42.06
C VAL A 264 16.03 -13.39 40.84
N ALA A 265 15.91 -12.09 40.52
CA ALA A 265 16.67 -11.47 39.44
C ALA A 265 18.16 -11.29 39.76
N GLY A 266 18.57 -11.43 41.02
CA GLY A 266 19.95 -11.20 41.47
C GLY A 266 20.41 -9.76 41.28
N VAL A 267 19.49 -8.79 41.33
CA VAL A 267 19.79 -7.36 41.16
C VAL A 267 19.44 -6.56 42.41
N THR A 268 20.25 -5.54 42.66
CA THR A 268 20.04 -4.58 43.74
C THR A 268 19.17 -3.41 43.29
N THR A 269 18.56 -2.70 44.24
CA THR A 269 17.75 -1.50 43.96
C THR A 269 18.53 -0.40 43.25
N SER A 270 19.85 -0.29 43.49
CA SER A 270 20.72 0.67 42.80
C SER A 270 20.92 0.33 41.32
N GLN A 271 20.94 -0.95 40.95
CA GLN A 271 21.11 -1.41 39.56
C GLN A 271 19.84 -1.22 38.71
N VAL A 272 18.70 -0.95 39.34
CA VAL A 272 17.41 -0.69 38.68
C VAL A 272 16.89 0.73 38.93
N VAL A 273 17.75 1.65 39.37
CA VAL A 273 17.37 3.04 39.71
C VAL A 273 16.71 3.79 38.54
N ASN A 274 17.06 3.43 37.31
CA ASN A 274 16.51 4.02 36.08
C ASN A 274 15.12 3.48 35.71
N LEU A 275 14.59 2.46 36.40
CA LEU A 275 13.21 2.01 36.26
C LEU A 275 12.26 2.96 37.00
N ASN A 276 12.11 4.16 36.45
CA ASN A 276 11.23 5.20 36.93
C ASN A 276 10.62 5.98 35.74
N ILE A 277 9.81 7.01 36.02
CA ILE A 277 9.17 7.82 34.97
C ILE A 277 10.20 8.54 34.08
N ALA A 278 11.32 8.99 34.64
CA ALA A 278 12.37 9.66 33.86
C ALA A 278 13.05 8.69 32.89
N GLY A 279 13.38 7.47 33.33
CA GLY A 279 13.91 6.42 32.44
C GLY A 279 12.90 5.95 31.40
N PHE A 280 11.61 5.90 31.75
CA PHE A 280 10.54 5.62 30.81
C PHE A 280 10.48 6.66 29.69
N ILE A 281 10.47 7.96 30.03
CA ILE A 281 10.47 9.06 29.05
C ILE A 281 11.79 9.06 28.26
N GLY A 282 12.93 8.82 28.93
CA GLY A 282 14.26 8.76 28.32
C GLY A 282 14.41 7.68 27.25
N ASN A 283 13.70 6.56 27.40
CA ASN A 283 13.57 5.55 26.35
C ASN A 283 12.49 5.92 25.32
N LEU A 284 11.30 6.30 25.78
CA LEU A 284 10.14 6.42 24.91
C LEU A 284 10.31 7.52 23.85
N VAL A 285 10.92 8.66 24.21
CA VAL A 285 11.14 9.78 23.28
C VAL A 285 12.02 9.40 22.07
N PRO A 286 13.28 8.94 22.24
CA PRO A 286 14.12 8.57 21.10
C PRO A 286 13.49 7.42 20.29
N VAL A 287 12.87 6.43 20.95
CA VAL A 287 12.24 5.31 20.25
C VAL A 287 11.05 5.76 19.41
N THR A 288 10.18 6.64 19.94
CA THR A 288 9.05 7.19 19.20
C THR A 288 9.51 8.04 18.01
N LEU A 289 10.52 8.89 18.18
CA LEU A 289 11.11 9.65 17.08
C LEU A 289 11.68 8.72 16.00
N GLY A 290 12.42 7.69 16.41
CA GLY A 290 12.94 6.68 15.49
C GLY A 290 11.83 5.96 14.76
N ASN A 291 10.77 5.55 15.47
CA ASN A 291 9.62 4.89 14.85
C ASN A 291 8.93 5.82 13.81
N ILE A 292 8.73 7.11 14.11
CA ILE A 292 8.16 8.06 13.14
C ILE A 292 9.02 8.10 11.88
N VAL A 293 10.34 8.26 12.01
CA VAL A 293 11.27 8.31 10.87
C VAL A 293 11.22 7.01 10.05
N GLY A 294 11.34 5.85 10.71
CA GLY A 294 11.32 4.55 10.02
C GLY A 294 10.02 4.28 9.28
N GLY A 295 8.87 4.55 9.90
CA GLY A 295 7.57 4.30 9.28
C GLY A 295 7.23 5.28 8.17
N THR A 296 7.52 6.57 8.37
CA THR A 296 7.30 7.59 7.33
C THR A 296 8.22 7.40 6.14
N PHE A 297 9.45 6.91 6.34
CA PHE A 297 10.35 6.53 5.25
C PHE A 297 9.71 5.46 4.35
N ILE A 298 9.18 4.38 4.93
CA ILE A 298 8.50 3.31 4.19
C ILE A 298 7.25 3.84 3.46
N GLY A 299 6.37 4.58 4.13
CA GLY A 299 5.19 5.13 3.48
C GLY A 299 5.52 6.09 2.33
N SER A 300 6.55 6.92 2.51
CA SER A 300 6.98 7.90 1.51
C SER A 300 7.65 7.25 0.30
N ILE A 301 8.51 6.24 0.51
CA ILE A 301 9.22 5.59 -0.60
C ILE A 301 8.24 4.81 -1.50
N TYR A 302 7.29 4.09 -0.92
CA TYR A 302 6.26 3.40 -1.69
C TYR A 302 5.35 4.38 -2.45
N TRP A 303 4.99 5.50 -1.84
CA TRP A 303 4.26 6.57 -2.52
C TRP A 303 5.04 7.17 -3.70
N LEU A 304 6.33 7.47 -3.51
CA LEU A 304 7.21 8.04 -4.53
C LEU A 304 7.35 7.13 -5.75
N ILE A 305 7.44 5.82 -5.51
CA ILE A 305 7.61 4.81 -6.55
C ILE A 305 6.30 4.58 -7.31
N TYR A 306 5.19 4.37 -6.60
CA TYR A 306 3.96 3.84 -7.22
C TYR A 306 2.85 4.87 -7.47
N LEU A 307 2.79 5.99 -6.74
CA LEU A 307 1.65 6.91 -6.81
C LEU A 307 2.01 8.31 -7.35
N ARG A 308 3.26 8.75 -7.21
CA ARG A 308 3.68 10.12 -7.56
C ARG A 308 3.33 10.50 -9.00
N LYS A 309 3.56 9.63 -9.98
CA LYS A 309 3.35 9.94 -11.41
C LYS A 309 1.86 10.15 -11.69
N ASP A 310 1.02 9.26 -11.19
CA ASP A 310 -0.43 9.31 -11.39
C ASP A 310 -1.02 10.55 -10.72
N ARG A 311 -0.60 10.85 -9.49
CA ARG A 311 -1.04 12.06 -8.76
C ARG A 311 -0.55 13.35 -9.43
N ALA A 312 0.65 13.36 -10.01
CA ALA A 312 1.12 14.51 -10.78
C ALA A 312 0.29 14.71 -12.06
N ALA A 313 -0.05 13.63 -12.77
CA ALA A 313 -0.91 13.69 -13.95
C ALA A 313 -2.32 14.20 -13.62
N GLU A 314 -2.94 13.69 -12.54
CA GLU A 314 -4.23 14.17 -12.03
C GLU A 314 -4.21 15.66 -11.68
N ALA A 315 -3.15 16.13 -11.02
CA ALA A 315 -3.00 17.54 -10.66
C ALA A 315 -2.86 18.45 -11.89
N VAL A 316 -2.15 18.00 -12.93
CA VAL A 316 -2.03 18.74 -14.20
C VAL A 316 -3.37 18.78 -14.94
N ALA A 317 -4.08 17.66 -15.02
CA ALA A 317 -5.40 17.57 -15.64
C ALA A 317 -6.42 18.50 -14.95
N ALA A 318 -6.44 18.52 -13.62
CA ALA A 318 -7.30 19.40 -12.84
C ALA A 318 -7.01 20.90 -13.10
N ARG A 319 -5.73 21.28 -13.23
CA ARG A 319 -5.34 22.67 -13.56
C ARG A 319 -5.81 23.11 -14.94
N HIS A 320 -5.76 22.23 -15.94
CA HIS A 320 -6.25 22.53 -17.28
C HIS A 320 -7.76 22.74 -17.29
N TRP A 321 -8.51 21.88 -16.60
CA TRP A 321 -9.96 22.03 -16.46
C TRP A 321 -10.34 23.33 -15.72
N LEU A 322 -9.69 23.63 -14.58
CA LEU A 322 -9.91 24.87 -13.83
C LEU A 322 -9.64 26.13 -14.68
N LYS A 323 -8.61 26.12 -15.53
CA LYS A 323 -8.34 27.22 -16.47
C LYS A 323 -9.45 27.40 -17.51
N GLY A 324 -10.04 26.31 -18.00
CA GLY A 324 -11.18 26.36 -18.93
C GLY A 324 -12.49 26.84 -18.29
N VAL A 325 -12.69 26.57 -17.00
CA VAL A 325 -13.86 27.04 -16.24
C VAL A 325 -13.71 28.49 -15.78
N LEU A 326 -12.49 28.94 -15.46
CA LEU A 326 -12.21 30.30 -14.99
C LEU A 326 -11.96 31.31 -16.11
N SER A 327 -11.76 30.87 -17.36
CA SER A 327 -11.79 31.78 -18.50
C SER A 327 -13.21 32.29 -18.70
N LYS A 328 -13.47 33.56 -18.31
CA LYS A 328 -14.66 34.31 -18.73
C LYS A 328 -14.88 34.13 -20.24
N PRO A 329 -16.13 34.01 -20.74
CA PRO A 329 -16.37 34.03 -22.17
C PRO A 329 -15.97 35.41 -22.69
N ARG A 330 -14.79 35.47 -23.31
CA ARG A 330 -14.33 36.64 -24.03
C ARG A 330 -15.08 36.62 -25.36
N VAL A 331 -15.73 37.73 -25.70
CA VAL A 331 -16.41 37.91 -27.00
C VAL A 331 -15.43 37.51 -28.11
N GLN A 332 -15.74 36.43 -28.82
CA GLN A 332 -14.89 35.83 -29.85
C GLN A 332 -15.76 35.57 -31.09
N SER A 333 -16.14 36.65 -31.77
CA SER A 333 -17.18 36.62 -32.81
C SER A 333 -16.70 36.32 -34.23
N GLU A 334 -15.40 36.11 -34.47
CA GLU A 334 -14.91 35.72 -35.82
C GLU A 334 -14.08 34.42 -35.81
N GLN A 335 -13.31 34.18 -34.74
CA GLN A 335 -12.49 32.97 -34.61
C GLN A 335 -13.31 31.71 -34.31
N ALA A 336 -14.44 31.82 -33.59
CA ALA A 336 -15.31 30.69 -33.29
C ALA A 336 -16.05 30.16 -34.53
N ALA A 337 -16.38 31.04 -35.48
CA ALA A 337 -17.03 30.64 -36.73
C ALA A 337 -16.08 29.85 -37.65
N TYR A 338 -14.81 30.25 -37.71
CA TYR A 338 -13.79 29.53 -38.48
C TYR A 338 -13.43 28.17 -37.86
N LEU A 339 -13.34 28.11 -36.51
CA LEU A 339 -13.06 26.87 -35.78
C LEU A 339 -14.20 25.84 -35.94
N ASP A 340 -15.45 26.28 -35.95
CA ASP A 340 -16.62 25.40 -36.11
C ASP A 340 -16.68 24.77 -37.51
N VAL A 341 -16.33 25.51 -38.57
CA VAL A 341 -16.28 25.00 -39.96
C VAL A 341 -15.15 23.98 -40.15
N GLU A 342 -13.99 24.23 -39.55
CA GLU A 342 -12.85 23.32 -39.62
C GLU A 342 -13.10 22.03 -38.83
N THR A 343 -13.63 22.13 -37.60
CA THR A 343 -13.98 20.97 -36.79
C THR A 343 -15.05 20.11 -37.47
N LYS A 344 -16.08 20.71 -38.08
CA LYS A 344 -17.07 19.98 -38.89
C LYS A 344 -16.44 19.26 -40.08
N SER A 345 -15.49 19.91 -40.75
CA SER A 345 -14.76 19.32 -41.88
C SER A 345 -13.89 18.14 -41.42
N LEU A 346 -13.18 18.26 -40.31
CA LEU A 346 -12.39 17.17 -39.71
C LEU A 346 -13.27 15.98 -39.32
N VAL A 347 -14.38 16.23 -38.62
CA VAL A 347 -15.34 15.19 -38.24
C VAL A 347 -15.91 14.48 -39.48
N SER A 348 -16.21 15.21 -40.55
CA SER A 348 -16.71 14.61 -41.79
C SER A 348 -15.70 13.67 -42.46
N VAL A 349 -14.41 14.03 -42.43
CA VAL A 349 -13.33 13.20 -42.99
C VAL A 349 -13.14 11.95 -42.16
N LEU A 350 -13.09 12.08 -40.83
CA LEU A 350 -12.91 10.96 -39.90
C LEU A 350 -14.12 10.01 -39.94
N ALA A 351 -15.34 10.54 -40.00
CA ALA A 351 -16.55 9.75 -40.16
C ALA A 351 -16.56 8.99 -41.49
N ARG A 352 -16.16 9.63 -42.60
CA ARG A 352 -16.05 8.95 -43.89
C ARG A 352 -14.94 7.90 -43.90
N ALA A 353 -13.81 8.15 -43.24
CA ALA A 353 -12.74 7.17 -43.09
C ALA A 353 -13.18 5.95 -42.28
N ARG A 354 -14.07 6.14 -41.29
CA ARG A 354 -14.69 5.05 -40.54
C ARG A 354 -15.67 4.24 -41.39
N ASP A 355 -16.54 4.91 -42.15
CA ASP A 355 -17.71 4.29 -42.77
C ASP A 355 -17.47 3.81 -44.23
N ASP A 356 -16.44 4.32 -44.92
CA ASP A 356 -16.11 3.97 -46.31
C ASP A 356 -14.70 3.35 -46.40
N THR A 357 -14.66 2.01 -46.48
CA THR A 357 -13.40 1.24 -46.56
C THR A 357 -12.57 1.57 -47.80
N LYS A 358 -13.20 2.00 -48.92
CA LYS A 358 -12.46 2.40 -50.14
C LYS A 358 -11.80 3.76 -49.94
N PHE A 359 -12.49 4.67 -49.25
CA PHE A 359 -11.91 5.96 -48.87
C PHE A 359 -10.79 5.80 -47.85
N LEU A 360 -10.94 4.90 -46.86
CA LEU A 360 -9.90 4.57 -45.89
C LEU A 360 -8.63 4.01 -46.55
N ALA A 361 -8.78 3.11 -47.54
CA ALA A 361 -7.67 2.59 -48.33
C ALA A 361 -6.98 3.71 -49.14
N LYS A 362 -7.76 4.62 -49.76
CA LYS A 362 -7.22 5.77 -50.50
C LYS A 362 -6.48 6.77 -49.59
N MET A 363 -6.99 6.99 -48.38
CA MET A 363 -6.30 7.75 -47.32
C MET A 363 -4.99 7.06 -46.92
N ALA A 364 -4.94 5.73 -46.99
CA ALA A 364 -3.73 4.99 -46.68
C ALA A 364 -2.66 5.10 -47.79
N ASP A 365 -3.07 5.02 -49.06
CA ASP A 365 -2.15 5.03 -50.20
C ASP A 365 -1.65 6.44 -50.57
N ASN A 366 -2.54 7.44 -50.57
CA ASN A 366 -2.19 8.81 -50.92
C ASN A 366 -3.09 9.83 -50.19
N PRO A 367 -2.77 10.14 -48.92
CA PRO A 367 -3.61 11.02 -48.09
C PRO A 367 -3.69 12.44 -48.66
N HIS A 368 -2.60 12.95 -49.26
CA HIS A 368 -2.60 14.27 -49.89
C HIS A 368 -3.64 14.39 -51.02
N GLN A 369 -3.79 13.34 -51.84
CA GLN A 369 -4.81 13.30 -52.89
C GLN A 369 -6.22 13.09 -52.34
N ALA A 370 -6.38 12.30 -51.27
CA ALA A 370 -7.67 12.02 -50.64
C ALA A 370 -8.24 13.26 -49.91
N LEU A 371 -7.37 14.09 -49.33
CA LEU A 371 -7.74 15.29 -48.57
C LEU A 371 -7.93 16.55 -49.43
N LYS A 372 -7.55 16.52 -50.71
CA LYS A 372 -7.63 17.68 -51.61
C LYS A 372 -9.03 18.27 -51.76
N ALA A 373 -10.06 17.43 -51.64
CA ALA A 373 -11.47 17.82 -51.75
C ALA A 373 -12.06 18.44 -50.47
N TYR A 374 -11.32 18.44 -49.36
CA TYR A 374 -11.79 18.95 -48.07
C TYR A 374 -11.18 20.30 -47.75
N ASN A 375 -12.01 21.21 -47.25
CA ASN A 375 -11.61 22.53 -46.82
C ASN A 375 -10.97 22.47 -45.42
N LEU A 376 -9.71 22.04 -45.39
CA LEU A 376 -8.91 21.86 -44.18
C LEU A 376 -7.69 22.79 -44.18
N THR A 377 -7.28 23.24 -43.00
CA THR A 377 -6.02 23.97 -42.84
C THR A 377 -4.81 23.07 -43.15
N PRO A 378 -3.64 23.66 -43.46
CA PRO A 378 -2.39 22.90 -43.61
C PRO A 378 -2.08 22.03 -42.39
N GLU A 379 -2.35 22.53 -41.18
CA GLU A 379 -2.13 21.84 -39.91
C GLU A 379 -3.07 20.64 -39.75
N ALA A 380 -4.36 20.80 -40.08
CA ALA A 380 -5.33 19.72 -40.06
C ALA A 380 -5.00 18.61 -41.07
N LYS A 381 -4.52 18.99 -42.26
CA LYS A 381 -4.05 18.03 -43.28
C LYS A 381 -2.82 17.28 -42.78
N ALA A 382 -1.84 17.98 -42.23
CA ALA A 382 -0.64 17.37 -41.67
C ALA A 382 -0.96 16.40 -40.53
N ALA A 383 -1.92 16.73 -39.65
CA ALA A 383 -2.34 15.84 -38.57
C ALA A 383 -3.05 14.57 -39.07
N LEU A 384 -3.88 14.68 -40.11
CA LEU A 384 -4.51 13.52 -40.76
C LEU A 384 -3.52 12.68 -41.57
N GLU A 385 -2.52 13.31 -42.17
CA GLU A 385 -1.45 12.64 -42.94
C GLU A 385 -0.50 11.87 -42.01
N SER A 386 -0.01 12.53 -40.96
CA SER A 386 0.94 11.97 -39.98
C SER A 386 0.30 11.08 -38.92
N GLY A 387 -1.03 11.09 -38.80
CA GLY A 387 -1.76 10.35 -37.79
C GLY A 387 -1.54 10.83 -36.35
N ASP A 388 -1.38 12.14 -36.14
CA ASP A 388 -1.23 12.72 -34.80
C ASP A 388 -2.54 12.62 -34.00
N ILE A 389 -2.69 11.50 -33.30
CA ILE A 389 -3.87 11.18 -32.47
C ILE A 389 -4.09 12.25 -31.41
N ARG A 390 -3.03 12.80 -30.81
CA ARG A 390 -3.17 13.80 -29.74
C ARG A 390 -3.72 15.11 -30.28
N TRP A 391 -3.22 15.53 -31.45
CA TRP A 391 -3.72 16.74 -32.10
C TRP A 391 -5.17 16.56 -32.55
N LEU A 392 -5.50 15.43 -33.18
CA LEU A 392 -6.87 15.15 -33.64
C LEU A 392 -7.86 15.10 -32.46
N GLU A 393 -7.53 14.38 -31.38
CA GLU A 393 -8.39 14.29 -30.19
C GLU A 393 -8.58 15.64 -29.49
N SER A 394 -7.60 16.54 -29.57
CA SER A 394 -7.74 17.90 -29.03
C SER A 394 -8.73 18.78 -29.80
N ARG A 395 -9.06 18.41 -31.05
CA ARG A 395 -9.96 19.17 -31.94
C ARG A 395 -11.34 18.58 -32.08
N VAL A 396 -11.46 17.26 -32.19
CA VAL A 396 -12.75 16.58 -32.45
C VAL A 396 -13.28 15.80 -31.25
N GLY A 397 -12.54 15.75 -30.13
CA GLY A 397 -12.86 14.91 -28.98
C GLY A 397 -12.32 13.49 -29.15
N THR A 398 -12.71 12.57 -28.27
CA THR A 398 -12.18 11.21 -28.24
C THR A 398 -12.51 10.46 -29.53
N LEU A 399 -11.48 9.95 -30.21
CA LEU A 399 -11.63 9.11 -31.41
C LEU A 399 -12.17 7.74 -31.03
N ASP A 400 -12.95 7.14 -31.93
CA ASP A 400 -13.46 5.79 -31.79
C ASP A 400 -12.34 4.73 -31.93
N GLU A 401 -12.53 3.59 -31.26
CA GLU A 401 -11.53 2.53 -31.15
C GLU A 401 -11.06 1.97 -32.52
N PRO A 402 -11.93 1.78 -33.53
CA PRO A 402 -11.51 1.31 -34.86
C PRO A 402 -10.57 2.30 -35.57
N LEU A 403 -10.91 3.59 -35.55
CA LEU A 403 -10.14 4.63 -36.23
C LEU A 403 -8.82 4.89 -35.51
N ARG A 404 -8.82 4.84 -34.16
CA ARG A 404 -7.62 4.93 -33.34
C ARG A 404 -6.66 3.76 -33.59
N THR A 405 -7.20 2.56 -33.75
CA THR A 405 -6.43 1.36 -34.08
C THR A 405 -5.81 1.46 -35.48
N TRP A 406 -6.55 1.98 -36.46
CA TRP A 406 -6.01 2.26 -37.80
C TRP A 406 -4.87 3.30 -37.76
N LEU A 407 -5.08 4.45 -37.12
CA LEU A 407 -4.06 5.51 -36.98
C LEU A 407 -2.78 4.99 -36.31
N THR A 408 -2.94 4.19 -35.26
CA THR A 408 -1.81 3.57 -34.54
C THR A 408 -1.10 2.52 -35.41
N SER A 409 -1.83 1.74 -36.20
CA SER A 409 -1.25 0.74 -37.11
C SER A 409 -0.46 1.40 -38.24
N ARG A 410 -0.92 2.55 -38.74
CA ARG A 410 -0.23 3.34 -39.76
C ARG A 410 1.07 3.96 -39.25
N LEU A 411 1.05 4.56 -38.06
CA LEU A 411 2.27 5.06 -37.39
C LEU A 411 3.34 3.96 -37.19
N ASN A 412 2.92 2.71 -37.04
CA ASN A 412 3.83 1.57 -36.94
C ASN A 412 4.41 1.11 -38.29
N GLN A 413 3.78 1.46 -39.42
CA GLN A 413 4.26 1.13 -40.76
C GLN A 413 5.29 2.13 -41.31
N GLU A 414 5.34 3.35 -40.76
CA GLU A 414 6.31 4.40 -41.14
C GLU A 414 7.64 4.32 -40.35
N LYS A 415 7.79 3.35 -39.45
CA LYS A 415 9.10 3.04 -38.83
C LYS A 415 9.96 2.24 -39.80
N TRP A 416 10.71 2.95 -40.64
CA TRP A 416 11.96 2.49 -41.25
C TRP A 416 13.12 3.32 -40.70
#